data_AF-A0A7S2EDZ7-F1
#
_entry.id   AF-A0A7S2EDZ7-F1
#
_cell.length_a   1.000
_cell.length_b   1.000
_cell.length_c   1.000
_cell.angle_alpha   90.00
_cell.angle_beta   90.00
_cell.angle_gamma   90.00
#
_symmetry.space_group_name_H-M   'P 1'
#
loop_
_entity.id
_entity.type
_entity.pdbx_description
1 polymer ?
#
loop_
_entity_poly.entity_id
_entity_poly.type
_entity_poly.pdbx_seq_one_letter_code
_entity_poly.pdbx_strand_id
1 'polypeptide(L)'
;KKREITITDINIGCISKEDVNALISDTISMPQHLARSFSDIVYKKTGGNALFVTQFLQSLWDEGLLVFSLEDNAWKWDADASNAKEILDDVGVLMADKIRQLPIRCQYAIKLLSCSQQ
;
A
#
# COMPACT_ATOMS: atom_id res chain seq x y z
N LYS A 1 2.74 -27.94 31.70
CA LYS A 1 1.65 -26.94 31.83
C LYS A 1 1.57 -26.17 30.51
N LYS A 2 0.72 -26.57 29.56
CA LYS A 2 0.53 -25.85 28.27
C LYS A 2 -0.25 -24.57 28.57
N ARG A 3 0.30 -23.41 28.20
CA ARG A 3 -0.44 -22.13 28.26
C ARG A 3 -1.38 -22.13 27.06
N GLU A 4 -2.69 -22.07 27.30
CA GLU A 4 -3.66 -21.75 26.27
C GLU A 4 -3.41 -20.31 25.81
N ILE A 5 -3.04 -20.16 24.55
CA ILE A 5 -2.90 -18.85 23.91
C ILE A 5 -4.23 -18.61 23.21
N THR A 6 -5.00 -17.63 23.67
CA THR A 6 -6.22 -17.19 22.99
C THR A 6 -5.79 -16.40 21.75
N ILE A 7 -5.87 -17.03 20.59
CA ILE A 7 -5.66 -16.36 19.31
C ILE A 7 -6.93 -15.57 18.99
N THR A 8 -6.79 -14.27 18.77
CA THR A 8 -7.89 -13.40 18.33
C THR A 8 -7.61 -13.01 16.88
N ASP A 9 -8.40 -13.53 15.95
CA ASP A 9 -8.29 -13.18 14.54
C ASP A 9 -8.87 -11.79 14.30
N ILE A 10 -8.02 -10.87 13.84
CA ILE A 10 -8.42 -9.53 13.42
C ILE A 10 -8.43 -9.53 11.90
N ASN A 11 -9.62 -9.55 11.29
CA ASN A 11 -9.76 -9.48 9.85
C ASN A 11 -9.63 -8.02 9.39
N ILE A 12 -8.52 -7.70 8.73
CA ILE A 12 -8.27 -6.39 8.14
C ILE A 12 -8.74 -6.47 6.69
N GLY A 13 -10.00 -6.06 6.45
CA GLY A 13 -10.56 -5.99 5.10
C GLY A 13 -9.95 -4.85 4.26
N CYS A 14 -10.40 -4.74 3.01
CA CYS A 14 -10.08 -3.58 2.17
C CYS A 14 -10.67 -2.30 2.78
N ILE A 15 -9.90 -1.23 2.70
CA ILE A 15 -10.29 0.12 3.09
C ILE A 15 -11.35 0.63 2.10
N SER A 16 -12.36 1.34 2.59
CA SER A 16 -13.40 1.92 1.73
C SER A 16 -12.85 3.02 0.81
N LYS A 17 -13.59 3.37 -0.25
CA LYS A 17 -13.20 4.46 -1.14
C LYS A 17 -13.09 5.80 -0.41
N GLU A 18 -14.01 6.04 0.52
CA GLU A 18 -14.05 7.24 1.36
C GLU A 18 -12.84 7.33 2.28
N ASP A 19 -12.47 6.20 2.91
CA ASP A 19 -11.31 6.13 3.79
C ASP A 19 -9.99 6.24 3.01
N VAL A 20 -9.91 5.71 1.79
CA VAL A 20 -8.76 5.94 0.89
C VAL A 20 -8.65 7.42 0.53
N ASN A 21 -9.77 8.10 0.26
CA ASN A 21 -9.76 9.54 0.00
C ASN A 21 -9.32 10.34 1.24
N ALA A 22 -9.78 9.96 2.44
CA ALA A 22 -9.35 10.60 3.67
C ALA A 22 -7.84 10.40 3.90
N LEU A 23 -7.35 9.17 3.75
CA LEU A 23 -5.94 8.83 3.87
C LEU A 23 -5.06 9.64 2.90
N ILE A 24 -5.47 9.73 1.63
CA ILE A 24 -4.74 10.47 0.62
C ILE A 24 -4.78 11.97 0.91
N SER A 25 -5.95 12.51 1.23
CA SER A 25 -6.15 13.92 1.60
C SER A 25 -5.24 14.33 2.75
N ASP A 26 -5.12 13.51 3.79
CA ASP A 26 -4.22 13.73 4.92
C ASP A 26 -2.74 13.65 4.48
N THR A 27 -2.39 12.67 3.64
CA THR A 27 -1.02 12.45 3.16
C THR A 27 -0.51 13.62 2.31
N ILE A 28 -1.34 14.12 1.38
CA ILE A 28 -0.97 15.22 0.49
C ILE A 28 -1.35 16.60 1.06
N SER A 29 -1.94 16.64 2.26
CA SER A 29 -2.40 17.88 2.93
C SER A 29 -3.31 18.75 2.04
N MET A 30 -4.18 18.11 1.25
CA MET A 30 -5.16 18.79 0.39
C MET A 30 -6.58 18.48 0.83
N PRO A 31 -7.55 19.39 0.65
CA PRO A 31 -8.95 19.11 0.90
C PRO A 31 -9.46 17.87 0.15
N GLN A 32 -10.30 17.06 0.82
CA GLN A 32 -10.85 15.81 0.29
C GLN A 32 -11.55 15.93 -1.07
N HIS A 33 -12.11 17.11 -1.40
CA HIS A 33 -12.77 17.33 -2.70
C HIS A 33 -11.76 17.49 -3.84
N LEU A 34 -10.57 18.03 -3.57
CA LEU A 34 -9.47 18.14 -4.54
C LEU A 34 -8.71 16.84 -4.68
N ALA A 35 -8.53 16.10 -3.56
CA ALA A 35 -7.89 14.79 -3.56
C ALA A 35 -8.75 13.69 -4.22
N ARG A 36 -10.06 13.93 -4.41
CA ARG A 36 -11.01 12.90 -4.84
C ARG A 36 -10.63 12.25 -6.17
N SER A 37 -10.27 13.05 -7.18
CA SER A 37 -9.90 12.52 -8.50
C SER A 37 -8.66 11.63 -8.44
N PHE A 38 -7.66 12.00 -7.64
CA PHE A 38 -6.49 11.16 -7.40
C PHE A 38 -6.84 9.90 -6.60
N SER A 39 -7.65 10.04 -5.55
CA SER A 39 -8.08 8.93 -4.70
C SER A 39 -8.86 7.86 -5.45
N ASP A 40 -9.64 8.27 -6.46
CA ASP A 40 -10.40 7.38 -7.32
C ASP A 40 -9.47 6.50 -8.18
N ILE A 41 -8.38 7.09 -8.69
CA ILE A 41 -7.35 6.36 -9.45
C ILE A 41 -6.66 5.34 -8.52
N VAL A 42 -6.23 5.79 -7.33
CA VAL A 42 -5.57 4.93 -6.35
C VAL A 42 -6.49 3.79 -5.90
N TYR A 43 -7.74 4.07 -5.56
CA TYR A 43 -8.70 3.05 -5.17
C TYR A 43 -8.97 2.04 -6.30
N LYS A 44 -9.16 2.53 -7.53
CA LYS A 44 -9.39 1.68 -8.71
C LYS A 44 -8.22 0.73 -8.96
N LYS A 45 -6.98 1.20 -8.76
CA LYS A 45 -5.78 0.39 -8.97
C LYS A 45 -5.57 -0.63 -7.86
N THR A 46 -5.87 -0.26 -6.62
CA THR A 46 -5.46 -1.02 -5.42
C THR A 46 -6.58 -1.87 -4.82
N GLY A 47 -7.84 -1.65 -5.25
CA GLY A 47 -9.01 -2.31 -4.69
C GLY A 47 -9.24 -1.99 -3.21
N GLY A 48 -8.70 -0.87 -2.71
CA GLY A 48 -8.75 -0.50 -1.30
C GLY A 48 -7.81 -1.31 -0.40
N ASN A 49 -6.92 -2.14 -0.97
CA ASN A 49 -5.94 -2.87 -0.17
C ASN A 49 -4.84 -1.90 0.33
N ALA A 50 -4.76 -1.69 1.64
CA ALA A 50 -3.83 -0.74 2.27
C ALA A 50 -2.36 -0.93 1.86
N LEU A 51 -1.95 -2.18 1.69
CA LEU A 51 -0.60 -2.52 1.25
C LEU A 51 -0.36 -2.03 -0.18
N PHE A 52 -1.31 -2.26 -1.08
CA PHE A 52 -1.22 -1.80 -2.47
C PHE A 52 -1.39 -0.29 -2.59
N VAL A 53 -2.21 0.35 -1.76
CA VAL A 53 -2.28 1.82 -1.67
C VAL A 53 -0.90 2.40 -1.39
N THR A 54 -0.21 1.88 -0.37
CA THR A 54 1.12 2.36 0.00
C THR A 54 2.14 2.15 -1.12
N GLN A 55 2.15 0.98 -1.76
CA GLN A 55 3.08 0.66 -2.85
C GLN A 55 2.83 1.48 -4.11
N PHE A 56 1.56 1.65 -4.47
CA PHE A 56 1.19 2.42 -5.64
C PHE A 56 1.59 3.88 -5.48
N LEU A 57 1.33 4.47 -4.32
CA LEU A 57 1.78 5.82 -3.99
C LEU A 57 3.31 5.96 -4.04
N GLN A 58 4.05 5.00 -3.47
CA GLN A 58 5.52 4.99 -3.52
C GLN A 58 6.02 4.92 -4.96
N SER A 59 5.44 4.05 -5.79
CA SER A 59 5.86 3.91 -7.19
C SER A 59 5.53 5.14 -8.03
N LEU A 60 4.42 5.83 -7.76
CA LEU A 60 4.11 7.12 -8.40
C LEU A 60 5.13 8.21 -8.00
N TRP A 61 5.56 8.21 -6.73
CA TRP A 61 6.59 9.13 -6.26
C TRP A 61 7.94 8.86 -6.91
N ASP A 62 8.39 7.60 -6.91
CA ASP A 62 9.70 7.19 -7.44
C ASP A 62 9.83 7.48 -8.94
N GLU A 63 8.72 7.40 -9.69
CA GLU A 63 8.66 7.70 -11.13
C GLU A 63 8.36 9.17 -11.45
N GLY A 64 8.22 10.03 -10.43
CA GLY A 64 7.92 11.45 -10.62
C GLY A 64 6.52 11.71 -11.19
N LEU A 65 5.60 10.75 -11.07
CA LEU A 65 4.20 10.88 -11.45
C LEU A 65 3.36 11.54 -10.36
N LEU A 66 3.87 11.54 -9.12
CA LEU A 66 3.35 12.29 -7.99
C LEU A 66 4.47 13.20 -7.46
N VAL A 67 4.32 14.52 -7.62
CA VAL A 67 5.37 15.50 -7.29
C VAL A 67 4.79 16.65 -6.49
N PHE A 68 5.52 17.06 -5.46
CA PHE A 68 5.21 18.29 -4.74
C PHE A 68 5.77 19.50 -5.50
N SER A 69 4.88 20.37 -5.97
CA SER A 69 5.27 21.61 -6.66
C SER A 69 5.45 22.72 -5.65
N LEU A 70 6.70 23.19 -5.49
CA LEU A 70 7.03 24.31 -4.59
C LEU A 70 6.42 25.64 -5.05
N GLU A 71 6.25 25.84 -6.36
CA GLU A 71 5.68 27.06 -6.94
C GLU A 71 4.21 27.23 -6.56
N ASP A 72 3.43 26.14 -6.64
CA ASP A 72 2.00 26.14 -6.33
C ASP A 72 1.71 25.72 -4.87
N ASN A 73 2.76 25.37 -4.12
CA ASN A 73 2.68 24.78 -2.77
C ASN A 73 1.65 23.63 -2.70
N ALA A 74 1.62 22.80 -3.74
CA ALA A 74 0.59 21.80 -3.95
C ALA A 74 1.15 20.53 -4.59
N TRP A 75 0.48 19.41 -4.32
CA TRP A 75 0.78 18.15 -5.00
C TRP A 75 0.20 18.15 -6.40
N LYS A 76 1.03 17.73 -7.36
CA LYS A 76 0.65 17.50 -8.75
C LYS A 76 0.79 16.03 -9.07
N TRP A 77 -0.15 15.52 -9.85
CA TRP A 77 -0.08 14.17 -10.37
C TRP A 77 -0.49 14.17 -11.84
N ASP A 78 0.10 13.26 -12.62
CA ASP A 78 -0.33 13.01 -13.99
C ASP A 78 -1.46 11.97 -13.96
N ALA A 79 -2.69 12.40 -14.24
CA ALA A 79 -3.87 11.54 -14.18
C ALA A 79 -3.86 10.44 -15.26
N ASP A 80 -3.29 10.71 -16.43
CA ASP A 80 -3.25 9.76 -17.54
C ASP A 80 -2.17 8.71 -17.30
N ALA A 81 -0.96 9.15 -16.91
CA ALA A 81 0.12 8.25 -16.57
C ALA A 81 -0.21 7.39 -15.33
N SER A 82 -0.84 7.98 -14.30
CA SER A 82 -1.28 7.23 -13.11
C SER A 82 -2.35 6.19 -13.45
N ASN A 83 -3.24 6.48 -14.41
CA ASN A 83 -4.24 5.50 -14.88
C ASN A 83 -3.63 4.41 -15.76
N ALA A 84 -2.61 4.73 -16.56
CA ALA A 84 -1.91 3.76 -17.41
C ALA A 84 -1.01 2.82 -16.61
N LYS A 85 -0.54 3.25 -15.44
CA LYS A 85 0.35 2.48 -14.58
C LYS A 85 -0.28 1.17 -14.09
N GLU A 86 0.36 0.06 -14.35
CA GLU A 86 -0.01 -1.23 -13.79
C GLU A 86 0.57 -1.38 -12.37
N ILE A 87 -0.22 -1.94 -11.46
CA ILE A 87 0.32 -2.45 -10.21
C ILE A 87 0.90 -3.83 -10.55
N LEU A 88 2.19 -4.01 -10.31
CA LEU A 88 2.82 -5.34 -10.38
C LEU A 88 2.19 -6.21 -9.28
N ASP A 89 1.23 -7.03 -9.69
CA ASP A 89 0.41 -7.89 -8.83
C ASP A 89 1.15 -9.16 -8.38
N ASP A 90 2.42 -9.01 -7.99
CA ASP A 90 3.19 -10.11 -7.39
C ASP A 90 3.43 -9.83 -5.92
N VAL A 91 2.38 -10.06 -5.13
CA VAL A 91 2.44 -10.12 -3.67
C VAL A 91 3.58 -11.04 -3.21
N GLY A 92 3.91 -12.08 -3.99
CA GLY A 92 5.02 -12.99 -3.74
C GLY A 92 6.38 -12.30 -3.84
N VAL A 93 6.63 -11.51 -4.88
CA VAL A 93 7.86 -10.70 -5.02
C VAL A 93 7.97 -9.67 -3.89
N LEU A 94 6.87 -9.03 -3.51
CA LEU A 94 6.92 -8.00 -2.49
C LEU A 94 7.06 -8.56 -1.06
N MET A 95 6.37 -9.65 -0.76
CA MET A 95 6.59 -10.43 0.45
C MET A 95 8.03 -10.96 0.48
N ALA A 96 8.54 -11.47 -0.64
CA ALA A 96 9.91 -11.95 -0.74
C ALA A 96 10.93 -10.84 -0.46
N ASP A 97 10.75 -9.64 -1.01
CA ASP A 97 11.64 -8.51 -0.76
C ASP A 97 11.57 -8.03 0.70
N LYS A 98 10.38 -7.97 1.31
CA LYS A 98 10.27 -7.67 2.75
C LYS A 98 10.89 -8.76 3.62
N ILE A 99 10.73 -10.03 3.27
CA ILE A 99 11.35 -11.16 3.98
C ILE A 99 12.87 -11.09 3.86
N ARG A 100 13.42 -10.78 2.69
CA ARG A 100 14.87 -10.63 2.46
C ARG A 100 15.49 -9.51 3.30
N GLN A 101 14.73 -8.47 3.64
CA GLN A 101 15.19 -7.36 4.49
C GLN A 101 15.21 -7.70 6.00
N LEU A 102 14.60 -8.82 6.42
CA LEU A 102 14.59 -9.23 7.83
C LEU A 102 15.92 -9.87 8.26
N PRO A 103 16.29 -9.82 9.56
CA PRO A 103 17.42 -10.56 10.08
C PRO A 103 17.33 -12.05 9.77
N ILE A 104 18.47 -12.71 9.54
CA ILE A 104 18.53 -14.11 9.08
C ILE A 104 17.70 -15.06 9.97
N ARG A 105 17.68 -14.82 11.29
CA ARG A 105 16.89 -15.62 12.24
C ARG A 105 15.38 -15.54 11.99
N CYS A 106 14.87 -14.37 11.60
CA CYS A 106 13.46 -14.18 11.26
C CYS A 106 13.12 -14.84 9.91
N GLN A 107 14.03 -14.77 8.92
CA GLN A 107 13.87 -15.48 7.65
C GLN A 107 13.79 -17.00 7.84
N TYR A 108 14.66 -17.56 8.69
CA TYR A 108 14.63 -18.98 9.04
C TYR A 108 13.32 -19.38 9.73
N ALA A 109 12.80 -18.57 10.65
CA ALA A 109 11.53 -18.82 11.31
C ALA A 109 10.35 -18.83 10.31
N ILE A 110 10.29 -17.86 9.41
CA ILE A 110 9.25 -17.78 8.36
C ILE A 110 9.33 -18.99 7.43
N LYS A 111 10.54 -19.40 7.02
CA LYS A 111 10.77 -20.58 6.17
C LYS A 111 10.29 -21.88 6.82
N LEU A 112 10.48 -22.03 8.13
CA LEU A 112 10.00 -23.19 8.88
C LEU A 112 8.46 -23.23 8.95
N LEU A 113 7.82 -22.07 9.13
CA LEU A 113 6.36 -21.97 9.17
C LEU A 113 5.73 -22.22 7.78
N SER A 114 6.35 -21.75 6.70
CA SER A 114 5.86 -22.00 5.34
C SER A 114 5.88 -23.49 4.94
N CYS A 115 6.74 -24.30 5.56
CA CYS A 115 6.80 -25.74 5.31
C CYS A 115 5.84 -26.56 6.20
N SER A 116 5.07 -25.93 7.10
CA SER A 116 4.12 -26.63 7.99
C SER A 116 2.68 -26.77 7.45
N GLN A 117 2.47 -26.52 6.15
CA GLN A 117 1.21 -26.78 5.43
C GLN A 117 1.38 -27.71 4.21
N GLN A 118 2.36 -28.62 4.26
CA GLN A 118 2.45 -29.77 3.36
C GLN A 118 2.25 -31.08 4.12
#